data_AF-A0A699YHW7-F1
#
_entry.id   AF-A0A699YHW7-F1
#
_cell.length_a   1.000
_cell.length_b   1.000
_cell.length_c   1.000
_cell.angle_alpha   90.00
_cell.angle_beta   90.00
_cell.angle_gamma   90.00
#
_symmetry.space_group_name_H-M   'P 1'
#
loop_
_entity.id
_entity.type
_entity.pdbx_description
1 polymer ?
#
loop_
_entity_poly.entity_id
_entity_poly.type
_entity_poly.pdbx_seq_one_letter_code
_entity_poly.pdbx_strand_id
1 'polypeptide(L)'
;MFYPASGWLDFSQLRVGHTVFVRYATRCFFSDLATEAIKVEDLNYVKIIPLSLDILMYISQAFFEQRRVCCTCHQDLSVKGGAVFTCSSCQAATYCSPDCRAANAEPHVTFCRACAELMEVYNVDFERFIQHVPFRV
;
A
#
# COMPACT_ATOMS: atom_id res chain seq x y z
N MET A 1 20.81 -10.55 4.67
CA MET A 1 20.11 -11.85 4.86
C MET A 1 18.88 -11.57 5.72
N PHE A 2 17.71 -12.12 5.37
CA PHE A 2 16.44 -11.86 6.05
C PHE A 2 16.15 -12.99 7.05
N TYR A 3 16.04 -12.70 8.35
CA TYR A 3 16.01 -13.71 9.42
C TYR A 3 14.88 -13.40 10.43
N PRO A 4 13.66 -13.92 10.21
CA PRO A 4 12.54 -13.68 11.11
C PRO A 4 12.58 -14.57 12.36
N ALA A 5 12.09 -14.04 13.50
CA ALA A 5 11.99 -14.81 14.75
C ALA A 5 10.60 -15.45 14.96
N SER A 6 9.54 -14.90 14.35
CA SER A 6 8.15 -15.43 14.41
C SER A 6 7.29 -14.94 13.23
N GLY A 7 6.06 -15.44 13.11
CA GLY A 7 5.05 -14.97 12.14
C GLY A 7 4.90 -15.85 10.89
N TRP A 8 4.01 -15.43 9.97
CA TRP A 8 3.70 -16.16 8.75
C TRP A 8 4.02 -15.32 7.51
N LEU A 9 4.88 -15.83 6.62
CA LEU A 9 5.15 -15.27 5.30
C LEU A 9 5.17 -16.40 4.28
N ASP A 10 4.39 -16.26 3.21
CA ASP A 10 4.48 -17.18 2.08
C ASP A 10 5.72 -16.82 1.24
N PHE A 11 6.84 -17.49 1.51
CA PHE A 11 8.09 -17.31 0.78
C PHE A 11 7.95 -17.63 -0.72
N SER A 12 6.94 -18.37 -1.14
CA SER A 12 6.70 -18.64 -2.57
C SER A 12 6.31 -17.38 -3.36
N GLN A 13 5.88 -16.31 -2.67
CA GLN A 13 5.59 -15.01 -3.24
C GLN A 13 6.83 -14.12 -3.36
N LEU A 14 7.97 -14.50 -2.81
CA LEU A 14 9.22 -13.76 -2.99
C LEU A 14 9.81 -14.06 -4.38
N ARG A 15 9.32 -13.31 -5.38
CA ARG A 15 9.72 -13.45 -6.78
C ARG A 15 10.23 -12.13 -7.33
N VAL A 16 11.12 -12.21 -8.31
CA VAL A 16 11.55 -11.02 -9.07
C VAL A 16 10.31 -10.35 -9.69
N GLY A 17 10.21 -9.03 -9.52
CA GLY A 17 9.05 -8.25 -9.95
C GLY A 17 7.96 -8.06 -8.89
N HIS A 18 8.07 -8.71 -7.73
CA HIS A 18 7.22 -8.42 -6.58
C HIS A 18 7.91 -7.43 -5.63
N THR A 19 7.12 -6.65 -4.89
CA THR A 19 7.63 -5.66 -3.93
C THR A 19 7.37 -6.12 -2.51
N VAL A 20 8.39 -6.02 -1.67
CA VAL A 20 8.33 -6.36 -0.24
C VAL A 20 8.28 -5.08 0.58
N PHE A 21 7.22 -4.93 1.37
CA PHE A 21 7.08 -3.90 2.38
C PHE A 21 7.43 -4.46 3.74
N VAL A 22 8.25 -3.72 4.50
CA VAL A 22 8.70 -4.13 5.84
C VAL A 22 8.41 -2.99 6.81
N ARG A 23 7.67 -3.28 7.88
CA ARG A 23 7.45 -2.36 9.01
C ARG A 23 8.40 -2.65 10.15
N TYR A 24 8.73 -1.61 10.91
CA TYR A 24 9.53 -1.70 12.14
C TYR A 24 10.85 -2.47 11.97
N ALA A 25 11.45 -2.36 10.77
CA ALA A 25 12.78 -2.89 10.49
C ALA A 25 13.80 -2.23 11.43
N THR A 26 14.58 -3.04 12.13
CA THR A 26 15.63 -2.54 13.01
C THR A 26 16.98 -2.70 12.33
N ARG A 27 17.85 -1.71 12.51
CA ARG A 27 19.27 -1.84 12.16
C ARG A 27 19.95 -2.69 13.22
N CYS A 28 20.72 -3.68 12.79
CA CYS A 28 21.57 -4.47 13.65
C CYS A 28 22.96 -4.62 13.02
N PHE A 29 23.95 -4.89 13.86
CA PHE A 29 25.32 -5.16 13.44
C PHE A 29 25.64 -6.62 13.71
N PHE A 30 26.36 -7.26 12.80
CA PHE A 30 26.94 -8.57 13.08
C PHE A 30 28.12 -8.43 14.04
N SER A 31 28.63 -9.58 14.51
CA SER A 31 29.75 -9.65 15.46
C SER A 31 31.04 -8.98 14.96
N ASP A 32 31.15 -8.73 13.65
CA ASP A 32 32.25 -8.00 13.04
C ASP A 32 32.14 -6.47 13.16
N LEU A 33 31.01 -5.95 13.67
CA LEU A 33 30.64 -4.53 13.80
C LEU A 33 30.70 -3.70 12.51
N ALA A 34 31.10 -4.32 11.40
CA ALA A 34 31.26 -3.70 10.09
C ALA A 34 30.10 -4.06 9.15
N THR A 35 29.46 -5.22 9.34
CA THR A 35 28.34 -5.63 8.51
C THR A 35 27.02 -5.13 9.11
N GLU A 36 26.42 -4.14 8.46
CA GLU A 36 25.06 -3.68 8.75
C GLU A 36 24.03 -4.65 8.19
N ALA A 37 23.01 -4.95 8.99
CA ALA A 37 21.86 -5.74 8.57
C ALA A 37 20.55 -5.10 8.99
N ILE A 38 19.51 -5.47 8.24
CA ILE A 38 18.12 -5.19 8.58
C ILE A 38 17.56 -6.45 9.25
N LYS A 39 17.15 -6.32 10.52
CA LYS A 39 16.46 -7.35 11.28
C LYS A 39 14.97 -7.04 11.33
N VAL A 40 14.17 -8.06 11.06
CA VAL A 40 12.71 -8.05 11.23
C VAL A 40 12.37 -9.10 12.27
N GLU A 41 11.75 -8.69 13.37
CA GLU A 41 11.49 -9.61 14.48
C GLU A 41 10.29 -10.52 14.19
N ASP A 42 9.25 -9.99 13.55
CA ASP A 42 8.03 -10.71 13.21
C ASP A 42 7.68 -10.53 11.73
N LEU A 43 7.46 -11.65 11.02
CA LEU A 43 7.03 -11.68 9.62
C LEU A 43 5.65 -11.09 9.38
N ASN A 44 4.83 -10.99 10.43
CA ASN A 44 3.55 -10.27 10.33
C ASN A 44 3.76 -8.77 10.03
N TYR A 45 4.98 -8.24 10.19
CA TYR A 45 5.37 -6.89 9.74
C TYR A 45 5.86 -6.83 8.31
N VAL A 46 5.68 -7.91 7.53
CA VAL A 46 6.14 -8.00 6.15
C VAL A 46 4.95 -8.29 5.25
N LYS A 47 4.81 -7.51 4.18
CA LYS A 47 3.77 -7.70 3.17
C LYS A 47 4.41 -7.76 1.79
N ILE A 48 3.95 -8.68 0.98
CA ILE A 48 4.38 -8.81 -0.41
C ILE A 48 3.21 -8.34 -1.28
N ILE A 49 3.47 -7.39 -2.16
CA ILE A 49 2.52 -7.01 -3.21
C ILE A 49 3.09 -7.52 -4.54
N PRO A 50 2.34 -8.32 -5.32
CA PRO A 50 2.83 -8.96 -6.54
C PRO A 50 2.89 -8.00 -7.73
N LEU A 51 3.51 -6.84 -7.52
CA LEU A 51 3.74 -5.77 -8.50
C LEU A 51 5.10 -5.14 -8.25
N SER A 52 5.71 -4.60 -9.30
CA SER A 52 6.98 -3.90 -9.19
C SER A 52 6.81 -2.57 -8.45
N LEU A 53 7.90 -2.07 -7.86
CA LEU A 53 7.90 -0.81 -7.14
C LEU A 53 7.43 0.34 -8.06
N ASP A 54 7.86 0.36 -9.32
CA ASP A 54 7.47 1.39 -10.29
C ASP A 54 5.95 1.45 -10.50
N ILE A 55 5.30 0.28 -10.61
CA ILE A 55 3.83 0.21 -10.75
C ILE A 55 3.16 0.72 -9.47
N LEU A 56 3.69 0.35 -8.29
CA LEU A 56 3.12 0.80 -7.01
C LEU A 56 3.29 2.29 -6.79
N MET A 57 4.42 2.87 -7.21
CA MET A 57 4.64 4.32 -7.19
C MET A 57 3.67 5.05 -8.12
N TYR A 58 3.43 4.52 -9.33
CA TYR A 58 2.42 5.04 -10.23
C TYR A 58 1.02 5.01 -9.60
N ILE A 59 0.64 3.88 -8.98
CA ILE A 59 -0.65 3.73 -8.29
C ILE A 59 -0.76 4.71 -7.11
N SER A 60 0.31 4.87 -6.33
CA SER A 60 0.38 5.86 -5.23
C SER A 60 0.04 7.25 -5.75
N GLN A 61 0.72 7.69 -6.80
CA GLN A 61 0.53 9.01 -7.37
C GLN A 61 -0.89 9.18 -7.94
N ALA A 62 -1.38 8.18 -8.67
CA ALA A 62 -2.67 8.24 -9.36
C ALA A 62 -3.88 8.17 -8.40
N PHE A 63 -3.79 7.42 -7.30
CA PHE A 63 -4.95 7.12 -6.45
C PHE A 63 -4.84 7.60 -5.00
N PHE A 64 -3.65 7.90 -4.49
CA PHE A 64 -3.45 8.32 -3.09
C PHE A 64 -3.09 9.80 -2.99
N GLU A 65 -2.16 10.29 -3.81
CA GLU A 65 -1.79 11.71 -3.83
C GLU A 65 -2.85 12.57 -4.54
N GLN A 66 -3.53 12.01 -5.54
CA GLN A 66 -4.53 12.69 -6.36
C GLN A 66 -5.97 12.48 -5.90
N ARG A 67 -6.22 12.15 -4.63
CA ARG A 67 -7.58 11.92 -4.10
C ARG A 67 -8.54 13.09 -4.23
N ARG A 68 -8.02 14.29 -4.44
CA ARG A 68 -8.81 15.52 -4.69
C ARG A 68 -9.38 15.63 -6.10
N VAL A 69 -9.00 14.77 -7.06
CA VAL A 69 -9.57 14.77 -8.40
C VAL A 69 -10.40 13.53 -8.66
N CYS A 70 -11.43 13.65 -9.49
CA CYS A 70 -12.22 12.51 -9.94
C CYS A 70 -11.37 11.59 -10.82
N CYS A 71 -11.31 10.29 -10.53
CA CYS A 71 -10.53 9.33 -11.32
C CYS A 71 -11.02 9.17 -12.78
N THR A 72 -12.23 9.65 -13.10
CA THR A 72 -12.84 9.51 -14.43
C THR A 72 -12.73 10.77 -15.27
N CYS A 73 -13.13 11.92 -14.70
CA CYS A 73 -13.22 13.18 -15.43
C CYS A 73 -12.12 14.17 -15.07
N HIS A 74 -11.25 13.81 -14.13
CA HIS A 74 -10.09 14.59 -13.66
C HIS A 74 -10.41 15.98 -13.11
N GLN A 75 -11.70 16.29 -12.90
CA GLN A 75 -12.13 17.52 -12.25
C GLN A 75 -11.82 17.50 -10.76
N ASP A 76 -11.47 18.66 -10.23
CA ASP A 76 -11.24 18.85 -8.80
C ASP A 76 -12.55 18.69 -8.02
N LEU A 77 -12.55 17.75 -7.07
CA LEU A 77 -13.68 17.39 -6.23
C LEU A 77 -14.02 18.49 -5.21
N SER A 78 -13.03 19.30 -4.81
CA SER A 78 -13.26 20.44 -3.92
C SER A 78 -14.02 21.58 -4.60
N VAL A 79 -13.79 21.76 -5.90
CA VAL A 79 -14.43 22.82 -6.70
C VAL A 79 -15.84 22.43 -7.11
N LYS A 80 -16.07 21.14 -7.41
CA LYS A 80 -17.36 20.69 -7.95
C LYS A 80 -18.53 20.88 -6.98
N GLY A 81 -18.25 20.86 -5.66
CA GLY A 81 -19.25 20.91 -4.60
C GLY A 81 -20.12 19.64 -4.58
N GLY A 82 -20.31 19.04 -3.40
CA GLY A 82 -21.15 17.85 -3.23
C GLY A 82 -20.41 16.65 -2.61
N ALA A 83 -21.11 15.51 -2.55
CA ALA A 83 -20.57 14.31 -1.94
C ALA A 83 -19.47 13.67 -2.81
N VAL A 84 -18.35 13.34 -2.19
CA VAL A 84 -17.29 12.54 -2.82
C VAL A 84 -17.61 11.06 -2.63
N PHE A 85 -17.66 10.33 -3.73
CA PHE A 85 -17.86 8.88 -3.72
C PHE A 85 -16.51 8.18 -3.77
N THR A 86 -16.24 7.30 -2.82
CA THR A 86 -15.05 6.45 -2.82
C THR A 86 -15.40 5.03 -3.22
N CYS A 87 -14.44 4.31 -3.82
CA CYS A 87 -14.56 2.88 -3.99
C CYS A 87 -14.59 2.20 -2.62
N SER A 88 -15.62 1.42 -2.31
CA SER A 88 -15.74 0.75 -1.00
C SER A 88 -14.69 -0.34 -0.79
N SER A 89 -14.20 -0.97 -1.87
CA SER A 89 -13.22 -2.06 -1.80
C SER A 89 -11.81 -1.55 -1.58
N CYS A 90 -11.33 -0.59 -2.38
CA CYS A 90 -9.96 -0.11 -2.26
C CYS A 90 -9.82 1.19 -1.47
N GLN A 91 -10.93 1.93 -1.26
CA GLN A 91 -11.01 3.23 -0.58
C GLN A 91 -10.05 4.32 -1.09
N ALA A 92 -9.36 4.08 -2.20
CA ALA A 92 -8.40 5.01 -2.80
C ALA A 92 -9.01 5.81 -3.96
N ALA A 93 -9.72 5.14 -4.87
CA ALA A 93 -10.35 5.81 -6.01
C ALA A 93 -11.53 6.69 -5.58
N THR A 94 -11.52 7.95 -6.02
CA THR A 94 -12.52 8.97 -5.69
C THR A 94 -13.24 9.45 -6.94
N TYR A 95 -14.53 9.75 -6.80
CA TYR A 95 -15.43 10.10 -7.89
C TYR A 95 -16.37 11.23 -7.47
N CYS A 96 -16.69 12.08 -8.43
CA CYS A 96 -17.66 13.16 -8.23
C CYS A 96 -19.13 12.72 -8.34
N SER A 97 -19.41 11.54 -8.90
CA SER A 97 -20.75 10.99 -9.03
C SER A 97 -20.72 9.46 -9.22
N PRO A 98 -21.85 8.77 -8.97
CA PRO A 98 -22.00 7.34 -9.29
C PRO A 98 -21.75 7.03 -10.77
N ASP A 99 -22.12 7.94 -11.68
CA ASP A 99 -21.93 7.76 -13.12
C ASP A 99 -20.45 7.77 -13.49
N CYS A 100 -19.65 8.68 -12.92
CA CYS A 100 -18.21 8.67 -13.10
C CYS A 100 -17.60 7.37 -12.58
N ARG A 101 -18.07 6.87 -11.44
CA ARG A 101 -17.62 5.58 -10.91
C ARG A 101 -17.92 4.43 -11.88
N ALA A 102 -19.13 4.38 -12.43
CA ALA A 102 -19.53 3.36 -13.39
C ALA A 102 -18.71 3.44 -14.68
N ALA A 103 -18.48 4.65 -15.21
CA ALA A 103 -17.68 4.86 -16.41
C ALA A 103 -16.19 4.48 -16.25
N ASN A 104 -15.67 4.48 -15.02
CA ASN A 104 -14.29 4.07 -14.74
C ASN A 104 -14.19 2.61 -14.23
N ALA A 105 -15.26 1.82 -14.27
CA ALA A 105 -15.28 0.49 -13.65
C ALA A 105 -14.23 -0.46 -14.26
N GLU A 106 -14.17 -0.55 -15.59
CA GLU A 106 -13.20 -1.41 -16.30
C GLU A 106 -11.74 -1.01 -16.06
N PRO A 107 -11.30 0.23 -16.31
CA PRO A 107 -9.91 0.61 -16.02
C PRO A 107 -9.58 0.53 -14.53
N HIS A 108 -10.54 0.80 -13.64
CA HIS A 108 -10.33 0.70 -12.20
C HIS A 108 -10.12 -0.74 -11.73
N VAL A 109 -10.83 -1.73 -12.28
CA VAL A 109 -10.76 -3.12 -11.79
C VAL A 109 -9.33 -3.67 -11.85
N THR A 110 -8.56 -3.27 -12.85
CA THR A 110 -7.15 -3.65 -13.06
C THR A 110 -6.27 -3.26 -11.88
N PHE A 111 -6.54 -2.10 -11.26
CA PHE A 111 -5.74 -1.56 -10.16
C PHE A 111 -6.44 -1.61 -8.81
N CYS A 112 -7.74 -1.93 -8.76
CA CYS A 112 -8.55 -1.87 -7.54
C CYS A 112 -7.94 -2.70 -6.40
N ARG A 113 -7.57 -3.95 -6.71
CA ARG A 113 -6.92 -4.83 -5.73
C ARG A 113 -5.59 -4.26 -5.27
N ALA A 114 -4.74 -3.81 -6.20
CA ALA A 114 -3.45 -3.23 -5.87
C ALA A 114 -3.59 -1.98 -4.98
N CYS A 115 -4.59 -1.14 -5.23
CA CYS A 115 -4.92 -0.01 -4.37
C CYS A 115 -5.34 -0.47 -2.97
N ALA A 116 -6.13 -1.55 -2.83
CA ALA A 116 -6.50 -2.07 -1.52
C ALA A 116 -5.27 -2.57 -0.74
N GLU A 117 -4.41 -3.35 -1.40
CA GLU A 117 -3.16 -3.87 -0.82
C GLU A 117 -2.21 -2.73 -0.40
N LEU A 118 -2.08 -1.70 -1.25
CA LEU A 118 -1.23 -0.54 -0.97
C LEU A 118 -1.83 0.37 0.12
N MET A 119 -3.15 0.44 0.22
CA MET A 119 -3.80 1.15 1.33
C MET A 119 -3.44 0.54 2.67
N GLU A 120 -3.37 -0.78 2.76
CA GLU A 120 -2.95 -1.43 4.00
C GLU A 120 -1.55 -0.99 4.41
N VAL A 121 -0.65 -0.74 3.44
CA VAL A 121 0.68 -0.17 3.68
C VAL A 121 0.58 1.22 4.29
N TYR A 122 -0.23 2.11 3.72
CA TYR A 122 -0.40 3.49 4.20
C TYR A 122 -1.19 3.63 5.50
N ASN A 123 -2.02 2.64 5.87
CA ASN A 123 -2.92 2.73 7.02
C ASN A 123 -2.22 2.54 8.39
N VAL A 124 -0.94 2.90 8.48
CA VAL A 124 -0.21 2.97 9.76
C VAL A 124 0.19 4.41 10.01
N ASP A 125 -0.45 4.97 11.02
CA ASP A 125 -0.06 6.22 11.65
C ASP A 125 1.05 5.92 12.66
N PHE A 126 2.30 6.05 12.22
CA PHE A 126 3.48 5.78 13.05
C PHE A 126 3.60 6.71 14.27
N GLU A 127 2.85 7.82 14.32
CA GLU A 127 2.86 8.75 15.45
C GLU A 127 1.81 8.38 16.51
N ARG A 128 0.74 7.70 16.10
CA ARG A 128 -0.40 7.38 16.98
C ARG A 128 -0.29 6.04 17.70
N PHE A 129 0.52 5.11 17.18
CA PHE A 129 0.65 3.78 17.78
C PHE A 129 1.86 3.70 18.72
N ILE A 130 1.58 3.45 20.01
CA ILE A 130 2.61 3.14 21.04
C ILE A 130 3.16 1.71 20.86
N GLN A 131 2.42 0.84 20.16
CA GLN A 131 2.75 -0.57 19.91
C GLN A 131 2.90 -0.86 18.41
N HIS A 132 3.70 -1.87 18.05
CA HIS A 132 3.87 -2.28 16.66
C HIS A 132 2.57 -2.83 16.04
N VAL A 133 2.27 -2.45 14.80
CA VAL A 133 1.06 -2.86 14.07
C VAL A 133 1.39 -3.82 12.91
N PRO A 134 0.96 -5.08 12.98
CA PRO A 134 1.16 -6.03 11.88
C PRO A 134 0.37 -5.62 10.63
N PHE A 135 0.80 -6.12 9.47
CA PHE A 135 -0.07 -6.13 8.30
C PHE A 135 -1.29 -7.02 8.59
N ARG A 136 -2.48 -6.57 8.16
CA ARG A 136 -3.69 -7.37 8.32
C ARG A 136 -3.60 -8.56 7.36
N VAL A 137 -4.01 -9.74 7.84
CA VAL A 137 -4.08 -10.97 7.06
C VAL A 137 -5.45 -11.08 6.42
#